data_AF-A0A354GP67-F1
#
_entry.id   AF-A0A354GP67-F1
#
_cell.length_a   1.000
_cell.length_b   1.000
_cell.length_c   1.000
_cell.angle_alpha   90.00
_cell.angle_beta   90.00
_cell.angle_gamma   90.00
#
_symmetry.space_group_name_H-M   'P 1'
#
loop_
_entity.id
_entity.type
_entity.pdbx_description
1 polymer ?
#
loop_
_entity_poly.entity_id
_entity_poly.type
_entity_poly.pdbx_seq_one_letter_code
_entity_poly.pdbx_strand_id
1 'polypeptide(L)'
;MQPLPAVQALDAYFLEARSKLLDLAAMLDRIDRGASASEVENDPRLAKMRQALELLHDRKGSRAERIQKIFSLDYDPKWEKPQPR
;
A
#
# COMPACT_ATOMS: atom_id res chain seq x y z
N MET A 1 1.59 -8.91 -22.84
CA MET A 1 2.96 -9.30 -22.42
C MET A 1 2.85 -10.59 -21.62
N GLN A 2 3.71 -11.59 -21.86
CA GLN A 2 3.76 -12.75 -20.98
C GLN A 2 4.55 -12.41 -19.71
N PRO A 3 4.12 -12.87 -18.53
CA PRO A 3 4.85 -12.65 -17.28
C PRO A 3 6.18 -13.41 -17.28
N LEU A 4 7.18 -12.85 -16.59
CA LEU A 4 8.47 -13.51 -16.38
C LEU A 4 8.29 -14.85 -15.62
N PRO A 5 9.16 -15.84 -15.87
CA PRO A 5 9.27 -17.01 -14.99
C PRO A 5 9.49 -16.59 -13.53
N ALA A 6 8.91 -17.34 -12.58
CA ALA A 6 8.87 -16.94 -11.18
C ALA A 6 10.24 -16.64 -10.56
N VAL A 7 11.26 -17.44 -10.88
CA VAL A 7 12.65 -17.23 -10.39
C VAL A 7 13.22 -15.93 -10.96
N GLN A 8 13.06 -15.68 -12.25
CA GLN A 8 13.56 -14.45 -12.88
C GLN A 8 12.86 -13.20 -12.34
N ALA A 9 11.55 -13.30 -12.09
CA ALA A 9 10.81 -12.21 -11.44
C ALA A 9 11.32 -11.96 -10.02
N LEU A 10 11.54 -13.02 -9.23
CA LEU A 10 12.08 -12.89 -7.87
C LEU A 10 13.46 -12.22 -7.91
N ASP A 11 14.38 -12.70 -8.75
CA ASP A 11 15.73 -12.15 -8.86
C ASP A 11 15.71 -10.67 -9.29
N ALA A 12 14.84 -10.31 -10.25
CA ALA A 12 14.71 -8.95 -10.74
C ALA A 12 14.20 -7.97 -9.67
N TYR A 13 13.30 -8.41 -8.78
CA TYR A 13 12.61 -7.52 -7.83
C TYR A 13 13.04 -7.68 -6.37
N PHE A 14 13.87 -8.68 -6.02
CA PHE A 14 14.18 -9.00 -4.63
C PHE A 14 14.80 -7.82 -3.86
N LEU A 15 15.82 -7.17 -4.44
CA LEU A 15 16.51 -6.06 -3.76
C LEU A 15 15.60 -4.83 -3.62
N GLU A 16 14.77 -4.55 -4.63
CA GLU A 16 13.82 -3.45 -4.58
C GLU A 16 12.73 -3.72 -3.53
N ALA A 17 12.15 -4.92 -3.51
CA ALA A 17 11.16 -5.33 -2.52
C ALA A 17 11.74 -5.23 -1.10
N ARG A 18 12.97 -5.70 -0.89
CA ARG A 18 13.67 -5.58 0.40
C ARG A 18 13.84 -4.12 0.83
N SER A 19 14.25 -3.23 -0.07
CA SER A 19 14.38 -1.79 0.24
C SER A 19 13.03 -1.22 0.68
N LYS A 20 11.97 -1.44 -0.10
CA LYS A 20 10.63 -0.91 0.21
C LYS A 20 10.10 -1.41 1.56
N LEU A 21 10.37 -2.68 1.90
CA LEU A 21 9.99 -3.25 3.20
C LEU A 21 10.73 -2.56 4.36
N LEU A 22 12.04 -2.33 4.22
CA LEU A 22 12.83 -1.62 5.24
C LEU A 22 12.41 -0.16 5.38
N ASP A 23 12.16 0.52 4.26
CA ASP A 23 11.71 1.91 4.25
C ASP A 23 10.36 2.06 4.97
N LEU A 24 9.41 1.16 4.67
CA LEU A 24 8.09 1.17 5.30
C LEU A 24 8.16 0.85 6.79
N ALA A 25 8.97 -0.14 7.20
CA ALA A 25 9.20 -0.45 8.61
C ALA A 25 9.78 0.76 9.35
N ALA A 26 10.81 1.39 8.79
CA ALA A 26 11.42 2.57 9.39
C ALA A 26 10.49 3.80 9.44
N MET A 27 9.53 3.91 8.52
CA MET A 27 8.48 4.95 8.58
C MET A 27 7.53 4.70 9.75
N LEU A 28 7.08 3.46 9.94
CA LEU A 28 6.21 3.09 11.06
C LEU A 28 6.93 3.29 12.40
N ASP A 29 8.19 2.87 12.52
CA ASP A 29 9.00 3.09 13.73
C ASP A 29 9.17 4.57 14.07
N ARG A 30 9.17 5.47 13.08
CA ARG A 30 9.24 6.92 13.32
C ARG A 30 7.91 7.48 13.79
N ILE A 31 6.78 6.97 13.27
CA ILE A 31 5.44 7.34 13.74
C ILE A 31 5.27 6.90 15.20
N ASP A 32 5.61 5.65 15.50
CA ASP A 32 5.47 5.07 16.83
C ASP A 32 6.38 5.74 17.89
N ARG A 33 7.52 6.31 17.46
CA ARG A 33 8.44 7.09 18.32
C ARG A 33 8.16 8.59 18.35
N GLY A 34 7.20 9.08 17.57
CA GLY A 34 6.86 10.50 17.53
C GLY A 34 6.35 10.99 18.88
N ALA A 35 6.64 12.25 19.21
CA ALA A 35 5.92 12.91 20.30
C ALA A 35 4.41 12.87 19.99
N SER A 36 3.59 12.59 21.00
CA SER A 36 2.14 12.40 20.83
C SER A 36 1.74 11.25 19.90
N ALA A 37 2.51 10.15 19.82
CA ALA A 37 2.12 8.96 19.04
C ALA A 37 0.70 8.44 19.36
N SER A 38 0.24 8.58 20.61
CA SER A 38 -1.14 8.25 21.02
C SER A 38 -2.22 9.06 20.30
N GLU A 39 -1.91 10.26 19.80
CA GLU A 39 -2.88 11.08 19.06
C GLU A 39 -3.17 10.51 17.66
N VAL A 40 -2.23 9.76 17.08
CA VAL A 40 -2.37 9.18 15.74
C VAL A 40 -2.70 7.67 15.76
N GLU A 41 -2.81 7.07 16.95
CA GLU A 41 -3.12 5.65 17.11
C GLU A 41 -4.44 5.26 16.41
N ASN A 42 -5.44 6.14 16.50
CA ASN A 42 -6.75 5.97 15.86
C ASN A 42 -6.88 6.72 14.52
N ASP A 43 -5.77 7.22 13.95
CA ASP A 43 -5.82 7.92 12.67
C ASP A 43 -6.21 6.93 11.55
N PRO A 44 -7.25 7.24 10.75
CA PRO A 44 -7.72 6.34 9.69
C PRO A 44 -6.66 6.06 8.62
N ARG A 45 -5.67 6.95 8.44
CA ARG A 45 -4.55 6.72 7.51
C ARG A 45 -3.65 5.60 8.02
N LEU A 46 -3.36 5.58 9.32
CA LEU A 46 -2.56 4.52 9.94
C LEU A 46 -3.30 3.18 9.90
N ALA A 47 -4.61 3.19 10.16
CA ALA A 47 -5.45 2.01 10.01
C ALA A 47 -5.40 1.43 8.57
N LYS A 48 -5.52 2.29 7.55
CA LYS A 48 -5.40 1.89 6.13
C LYS A 48 -4.01 1.31 5.80
N MET A 49 -2.93 1.87 6.35
CA MET A 49 -1.58 1.33 6.17
C MET A 49 -1.45 -0.09 6.76
N ARG A 50 -1.98 -0.31 7.97
CA ARG A 50 -1.98 -1.64 8.61
C ARG A 50 -2.80 -2.65 7.79
N GLN A 51 -3.99 -2.26 7.32
CA GLN A 51 -4.81 -3.08 6.44
C GLN A 51 -4.10 -3.45 5.12
N ALA A 52 -3.36 -2.51 4.53
CA ALA A 52 -2.59 -2.77 3.31
C ALA A 52 -1.45 -3.77 3.53
N LEU A 53 -0.79 -3.73 4.69
CA LEU A 53 0.25 -4.71 5.08
C LEU A 53 -0.32 -6.12 5.24
N GLU A 54 -1.47 -6.26 5.90
CA GLU A 54 -2.17 -7.54 6.02
C GLU A 54 -2.55 -8.09 4.63
N LEU A 55 -3.00 -7.21 3.74
CA LEU A 55 -3.35 -7.58 2.37
C LEU A 55 -2.13 -8.03 1.55
N LEU A 56 -0.96 -7.44 1.76
CA LEU A 56 0.28 -7.88 1.11
C LEU A 56 0.67 -9.30 1.51
N HIS A 57 0.34 -9.73 2.73
CA HIS A 57 0.62 -11.08 3.22
C HIS A 57 -0.23 -12.17 2.53
N ASP A 58 -1.42 -11.82 2.05
CA ASP A 58 -2.30 -12.72 1.31
C ASP A 58 -1.62 -13.24 0.02
N ARG A 59 -1.86 -14.50 -0.34
CA ARG A 59 -1.32 -15.15 -1.57
C ARG A 59 -2.16 -14.88 -2.82
N LYS A 60 -3.32 -14.23 -2.69
CA LYS A 60 -4.20 -13.88 -3.82
C LYS A 60 -3.55 -12.86 -4.77
N GLY A 61 -3.96 -12.93 -6.04
CA GLY A 61 -3.55 -11.99 -7.09
C GLY A 61 -4.05 -10.56 -6.88
N SER A 62 -3.69 -9.68 -7.81
CA SER A 62 -4.14 -8.28 -7.88
C SER A 62 -3.87 -7.44 -6.62
N ARG A 63 -2.78 -7.72 -5.89
CA ARG A 63 -2.43 -6.98 -4.66
C ARG A 63 -2.38 -5.47 -4.85
N ALA A 64 -1.78 -5.00 -5.95
CA ALA A 64 -1.70 -3.58 -6.25
C ALA A 64 -3.08 -2.92 -6.39
N GLU A 65 -3.99 -3.50 -7.17
CA GLU A 65 -5.37 -3.02 -7.32
C GLU A 65 -6.11 -3.02 -5.99
N ARG A 66 -5.97 -4.09 -5.21
CA ARG A 66 -6.65 -4.22 -3.93
C ARG A 66 -6.14 -3.23 -2.89
N ILE A 67 -4.83 -2.96 -2.86
CA ILE A 67 -4.24 -1.90 -2.03
C ILE A 67 -4.73 -0.53 -2.49
N GLN A 68 -4.75 -0.27 -3.81
CA GLN A 68 -5.28 0.97 -4.36
C GLN A 68 -6.71 1.25 -3.86
N LYS A 69 -7.56 0.22 -3.80
CA LYS A 69 -8.94 0.35 -3.30
C LYS A 69 -9.01 0.73 -1.82
N ILE A 70 -8.09 0.27 -0.97
CA ILE A 70 -8.03 0.68 0.45
C ILE A 70 -7.85 2.20 0.59
N PHE A 71 -7.07 2.80 -0.30
CA PHE A 71 -6.79 4.24 -0.28
C PHE A 71 -7.74 5.08 -1.15
N SER A 72 -8.61 4.44 -1.93
CA SER A 72 -9.57 5.14 -2.79
C SER A 72 -10.79 5.62 -2.00
N LEU A 73 -11.46 6.64 -2.52
CA LEU A 73 -12.81 6.98 -2.09
C LEU A 73 -13.80 5.98 -2.69
N ASP A 74 -14.95 5.83 -2.03
CA ASP A 74 -16.08 5.14 -2.64
C ASP A 74 -16.47 5.86 -3.93
N TYR A 75 -16.86 5.07 -4.92
CA TYR A 75 -17.37 5.60 -6.17
C TYR A 75 -18.64 6.41 -5.90
N ASP A 76 -18.65 7.68 -6.29
CA ASP A 76 -19.84 8.50 -6.29
C ASP A 76 -20.38 8.62 -7.73
N PRO A 77 -21.59 8.10 -8.02
CA PRO A 77 -22.20 8.23 -9.34
C PRO A 77 -22.49 9.70 -9.74
N LYS A 78 -22.43 10.63 -8.79
CA LYS A 78 -22.66 12.07 -8.98
C LYS A 78 -21.37 12.86 -9.18
N TRP A 79 -20.19 12.24 -9.19
CA TRP A 79 -18.94 12.96 -9.44
C TRP A 79 -18.99 13.74 -10.76
N GLU A 80 -18.55 14.99 -10.71
CA GLU A 80 -18.47 15.85 -11.89
C GLU A 80 -17.51 15.23 -12.90
N LYS A 81 -18.04 14.96 -14.11
CA LYS A 81 -17.25 14.42 -15.20
C LYS A 81 -16.51 15.59 -15.87
N PRO A 82 -15.17 15.57 -15.94
CA PRO A 82 -14.43 16.63 -16.60
C PRO A 82 -14.87 16.70 -18.07
N GLN A 83 -15.26 17.89 -18.52
CA GLN A 83 -15.57 18.13 -19.92
C GLN A 83 -14.26 18.10 -20.73
N PRO A 84 -14.25 17.51 -21.93
CA PRO A 84 -13.09 17.58 -22.81
C PRO A 84 -12.76 19.05 -23.12
N ARG A 85 -11.46 19.36 -23.19
CA ARG A 85 -10.96 20.69 -23.56
C ARG A 85 -11.17 20.98 -25.03
#